data_AF-A0A6B3G6G6-F1
#
_entry.id   AF-A0A6B3G6G6-F1
#
_cell.length_a   1.000
_cell.length_b   1.000
_cell.length_c   1.000
_cell.angle_alpha   90.00
_cell.angle_beta   90.00
_cell.angle_gamma   90.00
#
_symmetry.space_group_name_H-M   'P 1'
#
loop_
_entity.id
_entity.type
_entity.pdbx_description
1 polymer ?
#
loop_
_entity_poly.entity_id
_entity_poly.type
_entity_poly.pdbx_seq_one_letter_code
_entity_poly.pdbx_strand_id
1 'polypeptide(L)'
;ANATLARYGRLLGPDPASAIACTLGGVVANNASGMTAGTTRNSYRTLASLTFVLPSGTVVDTADPAADEELAHAEPELCAGLMELKAEIEADAELTARIRAKYTIKNTNGYRLDAFLDGATPVRILRGLMVGSEGTFGFISEVVFDTLPLDRRVSSALLFFPSLTAAAAAVPRFNEAGAIAVELMDGNTLRAS
;
A
#
# COMPACT_ATOMS: atom_id res chain seq x y z
N ALA A 1 0.25 8.07 15.32
CA ALA A 1 1.49 8.18 14.50
C ALA A 1 1.68 9.59 13.92
N ASN A 2 0.82 10.06 13.01
CA ASN A 2 1.01 11.36 12.32
C ASN A 2 1.07 12.58 13.25
N ALA A 3 0.31 12.61 14.35
CA ALA A 3 0.44 13.68 15.36
C ALA A 3 1.87 13.77 15.93
N THR A 4 2.54 12.63 16.14
CA THR A 4 3.93 12.56 16.59
C THR A 4 4.90 12.98 15.48
N LEU A 5 4.65 12.57 14.22
CA LEU A 5 5.52 12.90 13.08
C LEU A 5 5.45 14.37 12.68
N ALA A 6 4.30 15.03 12.88
CA ALA A 6 4.08 16.41 12.49
C ALA A 6 5.10 17.39 13.11
N ARG A 7 5.55 17.12 14.35
CA ARG A 7 6.58 17.93 15.02
C ARG A 7 7.95 17.87 14.34
N TYR A 8 8.19 16.84 13.53
CA TYR A 8 9.38 16.66 12.71
C TYR A 8 9.16 17.10 11.25
N GLY A 9 7.98 17.66 10.92
CA GLY A 9 7.63 18.01 9.54
C GLY A 9 7.49 16.78 8.63
N ARG A 10 7.04 15.65 9.20
CA ARG A 10 6.87 14.38 8.49
C ARG A 10 5.44 13.85 8.65
N LEU A 11 5.06 12.94 7.75
CA LEU A 11 3.82 12.16 7.81
C LEU A 11 4.02 10.76 7.23
N LEU A 12 3.14 9.82 7.59
CA LEU A 12 3.02 8.53 6.92
C LEU A 12 2.28 8.69 5.60
N GLY A 13 2.77 8.00 4.55
CA GLY A 13 2.13 7.97 3.24
C GLY A 13 0.66 7.53 3.25
N PRO A 14 0.30 6.37 3.83
CA PRO A 14 -1.09 5.96 3.90
C PRO A 14 -1.91 6.88 4.81
N ASP A 15 -3.04 7.36 4.29
CA ASP A 15 -3.92 8.35 4.91
C ASP A 15 -5.38 7.85 5.01
N PRO A 16 -5.66 6.67 5.59
CA PRO A 16 -7.01 6.12 5.64
C PRO A 16 -7.98 7.06 6.36
N ALA A 17 -9.22 7.12 5.89
CA ALA A 17 -10.27 7.94 6.52
C ALA A 17 -10.52 7.53 8.00
N SER A 18 -10.24 6.27 8.35
CA SER A 18 -10.31 5.73 9.71
C SER A 18 -9.07 5.98 10.57
N ALA A 19 -8.18 6.92 10.17
CA ALA A 19 -6.92 7.22 10.86
C ALA A 19 -7.04 7.47 12.37
N ILE A 20 -8.23 7.87 12.86
CA ILE A 20 -8.51 8.07 14.29
C ILE A 20 -8.60 6.78 15.10
N ALA A 21 -8.87 5.63 14.45
CA ALA A 21 -9.19 4.37 15.10
C ALA A 21 -8.37 3.17 14.59
N CYS A 22 -7.86 3.22 13.36
CA CYS A 22 -7.10 2.09 12.80
C CYS A 22 -5.70 1.94 13.41
N THR A 23 -5.18 0.71 13.41
CA THR A 23 -3.80 0.40 13.79
C THR A 23 -2.88 0.35 12.57
N LEU A 24 -1.56 0.49 12.76
CA LEU A 24 -0.60 0.42 11.64
C LEU A 24 -0.59 -0.95 10.97
N GLY A 25 -0.64 -2.03 11.75
CA GLY A 25 -0.73 -3.40 11.21
C GLY A 25 -1.98 -3.58 10.35
N GLY A 26 -3.14 -3.08 10.79
CA GLY A 26 -4.38 -3.12 9.98
C GLY A 26 -4.29 -2.29 8.70
N VAL A 27 -3.64 -1.11 8.75
CA VAL A 27 -3.40 -0.28 7.56
C VAL A 27 -2.52 -0.98 6.54
N VAL A 28 -1.50 -1.72 6.98
CA VAL A 28 -0.66 -2.53 6.08
C VAL A 28 -1.43 -3.74 5.56
N ALA A 29 -2.03 -4.53 6.45
CA ALA A 29 -2.75 -5.75 6.10
C ALA A 29 -3.89 -5.50 5.13
N ASN A 30 -4.58 -4.36 5.22
CA ASN A 30 -5.68 -4.01 4.30
C ASN A 30 -5.21 -3.12 3.13
N ASN A 31 -3.90 -2.86 3.01
CA ASN A 31 -3.33 -1.85 2.09
C ASN A 31 -4.15 -0.54 2.10
N ALA A 32 -4.56 -0.10 3.29
CA ALA A 32 -5.49 0.99 3.45
C ALA A 32 -4.86 2.30 2.96
N SER A 33 -5.61 3.06 2.20
CA SER A 33 -5.15 4.30 1.57
C SER A 33 -6.28 5.29 1.47
N GLY A 34 -5.97 6.58 1.62
CA GLY A 34 -6.92 7.67 1.49
C GLY A 34 -6.75 8.43 0.17
N MET A 35 -7.19 9.69 0.22
CA MET A 35 -7.36 10.56 -0.94
C MET A 35 -6.00 11.05 -1.47
N THR A 36 -5.00 11.19 -0.60
CA THR A 36 -3.67 11.73 -0.94
C THR A 36 -2.62 10.65 -1.18
N ALA A 37 -2.90 9.39 -0.81
CA ALA A 37 -1.97 8.28 -1.00
C ALA A 37 -1.71 7.93 -2.48
N GLY A 38 -2.74 8.02 -3.33
CA GLY A 38 -2.66 7.60 -4.73
C GLY A 38 -2.04 6.20 -4.91
N THR A 39 -1.21 6.03 -5.94
CA THR A 39 -0.46 4.79 -6.22
C THR A 39 0.98 4.82 -5.72
N THR A 40 1.47 5.98 -5.27
CA THR A 40 2.89 6.24 -4.96
C THR A 40 3.17 6.41 -3.48
N ARG A 41 2.17 6.75 -2.67
CA ARG A 41 2.31 7.01 -1.23
C ARG A 41 1.54 5.99 -0.37
N ASN A 42 1.13 4.85 -0.95
CA ASN A 42 0.47 3.78 -0.18
C ASN A 42 1.46 2.96 0.65
N SER A 43 0.93 2.10 1.53
CA SER A 43 1.71 1.23 2.41
C SER A 43 2.78 0.44 1.64
N TYR A 44 2.42 -0.16 0.50
CA TYR A 44 3.37 -0.97 -0.29
C TYR A 44 4.59 -0.18 -0.78
N ARG A 45 4.40 1.08 -1.15
CA ARG A 45 5.47 1.94 -1.68
C ARG A 45 6.34 2.57 -0.59
N THR A 46 5.76 2.87 0.58
CA THR A 46 6.48 3.53 1.66
C THR A 46 7.00 2.58 2.73
N LEU A 47 6.62 1.30 2.69
CA LEU A 47 7.10 0.29 3.63
C LEU A 47 8.61 0.12 3.45
N ALA A 48 9.38 0.29 4.51
CA ALA A 48 10.81 -0.03 4.50
C ALA A 48 11.01 -1.50 4.89
N SER A 49 10.52 -1.88 6.06
CA SER A 49 10.55 -3.24 6.60
C SER A 49 9.33 -3.52 7.48
N LEU A 50 9.12 -4.80 7.75
CA LEU A 50 8.15 -5.33 8.71
C LEU A 50 8.75 -6.50 9.47
N THR A 51 8.25 -6.68 10.69
CA THR A 51 8.42 -7.90 11.48
C THR A 51 7.06 -8.58 11.59
N PHE A 52 7.02 -9.87 11.29
CA PHE A 52 5.78 -10.64 11.33
C PHE A 52 6.01 -12.05 11.88
N VAL A 53 4.92 -12.64 12.36
CA VAL A 53 4.90 -13.99 12.93
C VAL A 53 3.96 -14.85 12.09
N LEU A 54 4.51 -15.91 11.51
CA LEU A 54 3.77 -16.90 10.75
C LEU A 54 2.93 -17.82 11.68
N PRO A 55 1.93 -18.57 11.17
CA PRO A 55 1.12 -19.47 11.98
C PRO A 55 1.91 -20.56 12.70
N SER A 56 3.07 -20.93 12.17
CA SER A 56 4.04 -21.85 12.79
C SER A 56 4.72 -21.28 14.04
N GLY A 57 4.64 -19.96 14.25
CA GLY A 57 5.39 -19.24 15.27
C GLY A 57 6.73 -18.67 14.78
N THR A 58 7.13 -18.96 13.54
CA THR A 58 8.34 -18.39 12.93
C THR A 58 8.22 -16.87 12.85
N VAL A 59 9.18 -16.18 13.45
CA VAL A 59 9.29 -14.71 13.42
C VAL A 59 10.23 -14.33 12.30
N VAL A 60 9.81 -13.40 11.45
CA VAL A 60 10.59 -12.91 10.31
C VAL A 60 10.73 -11.40 10.43
N ASP A 61 11.95 -10.92 10.62
CA ASP A 61 12.30 -9.51 10.46
C ASP A 61 12.90 -9.28 9.08
N THR A 62 12.15 -8.60 8.22
CA THR A 62 12.59 -8.31 6.84
C THR A 62 13.75 -7.29 6.76
N ALA A 63 14.11 -6.64 7.85
CA ALA A 63 15.30 -5.78 7.92
C ALA A 63 16.58 -6.57 8.21
N ASP A 64 16.47 -7.78 8.76
CA ASP A 64 17.63 -8.60 9.12
C ASP A 64 18.33 -9.13 7.85
N PRO A 65 19.66 -8.90 7.69
CA PRO A 65 20.43 -9.47 6.59
C PRO A 65 20.37 -11.01 6.52
N ALA A 66 20.15 -11.70 7.65
CA ALA A 66 20.06 -13.16 7.73
C ALA A 66 18.64 -13.70 7.49
N ALA A 67 17.63 -12.82 7.33
CA ALA A 67 16.23 -13.23 7.32
C ALA A 67 15.89 -14.31 6.27
N ASP A 68 16.48 -14.23 5.07
CA ASP A 68 16.23 -15.20 4.01
C ASP A 68 16.83 -16.58 4.36
N GLU A 69 18.01 -16.63 4.98
CA GLU A 69 18.64 -17.88 5.43
C GLU A 69 17.86 -18.51 6.58
N GLU A 70 17.45 -17.70 7.56
CA GLU A 70 16.67 -18.15 8.71
C GLU A 70 15.29 -18.64 8.29
N LEU A 71 14.61 -17.92 7.38
CA LEU A 71 13.31 -18.33 6.87
C LEU A 71 13.43 -19.62 6.03
N ALA A 72 14.46 -19.76 5.20
CA ALA A 72 14.69 -20.98 4.43
C ALA A 72 14.97 -22.19 5.32
N HIS A 73 15.63 -21.99 6.47
CA HIS A 73 15.85 -23.05 7.45
C HIS A 73 14.56 -23.43 8.19
N ALA A 74 13.77 -22.44 8.64
CA ALA A 74 12.56 -22.66 9.42
C ALA A 74 11.36 -23.11 8.58
N GLU A 75 11.21 -22.60 7.36
CA GLU A 75 10.04 -22.74 6.48
C GLU A 75 10.45 -23.12 5.03
N PRO A 76 11.19 -24.22 4.81
CA PRO A 76 11.75 -24.55 3.49
C PRO A 76 10.69 -24.73 2.40
N GLU A 77 9.54 -25.33 2.73
CA GLU A 77 8.45 -25.56 1.79
C GLU A 77 7.77 -24.24 1.36
N LEU A 78 7.60 -23.30 2.29
CA LEU A 78 7.06 -21.97 1.98
C LEU A 78 8.00 -21.22 1.04
N CYS A 79 9.31 -21.23 1.34
CA CYS A 79 10.32 -20.61 0.49
C CYS A 79 10.33 -21.20 -0.92
N ALA A 80 10.30 -22.53 -1.04
CA ALA A 80 10.23 -23.22 -2.33
C ALA A 80 8.97 -22.81 -3.11
N GLY A 81 7.79 -22.89 -2.48
CA GLY A 81 6.52 -22.55 -3.13
C GLY A 81 6.44 -21.09 -3.59
N LEU A 82 6.99 -20.15 -2.83
CA LEU A 82 7.06 -18.74 -3.25
C LEU A 82 7.93 -18.55 -4.50
N MET A 83 9.06 -19.26 -4.57
CA MET A 83 9.98 -19.17 -5.71
C MET A 83 9.43 -19.90 -6.94
N GLU A 84 8.71 -21.01 -6.76
CA GLU A 84 8.00 -21.71 -7.83
C GLU A 84 6.90 -20.84 -8.43
N LEU A 85 6.05 -20.23 -7.60
CA LEU A 85 5.01 -19.29 -8.04
C LEU A 85 5.62 -18.07 -8.75
N LYS A 86 6.74 -17.54 -8.24
CA LYS A 86 7.47 -16.47 -8.92
C LYS A 86 7.89 -16.91 -10.33
N ALA A 87 8.50 -18.08 -10.45
CA ALA A 87 8.96 -18.60 -11.73
C ALA A 87 7.81 -18.85 -12.71
N GLU A 88 6.67 -19.38 -12.23
CA GLU A 88 5.44 -19.55 -13.03
C GLU A 88 4.93 -18.21 -13.56
N ILE A 89 4.83 -17.20 -12.70
CA ILE A 89 4.38 -15.86 -13.08
C ILE A 89 5.32 -15.23 -14.11
N GLU A 90 6.64 -15.31 -13.89
CA GLU A 90 7.64 -14.71 -14.77
C GLU A 90 7.77 -15.43 -16.12
N ALA A 91 7.42 -16.71 -16.19
CA ALA A 91 7.37 -17.46 -17.43
C ALA A 91 6.18 -17.05 -18.33
N ASP A 92 5.13 -16.48 -17.75
CA ASP A 92 3.95 -15.98 -18.47
C ASP A 92 4.05 -14.46 -18.68
N ALA A 93 4.46 -14.06 -19.89
CA ALA A 93 4.58 -12.65 -20.26
C ALA A 93 3.23 -11.90 -20.26
N GLU A 94 2.12 -12.58 -20.59
CA GLU A 94 0.79 -11.96 -20.58
C GLU A 94 0.35 -11.70 -19.14
N LEU A 95 0.49 -12.69 -18.25
CA LEU A 95 0.19 -12.54 -16.83
C LEU A 95 1.06 -11.47 -16.19
N THR A 96 2.37 -11.46 -16.47
CA THR A 96 3.29 -10.43 -15.99
C THR A 96 2.84 -9.03 -16.42
N ALA A 97 2.48 -8.84 -17.70
CA ALA A 97 1.98 -7.56 -18.20
C ALA A 97 0.66 -7.16 -17.52
N ARG A 98 -0.24 -8.12 -17.29
CA ARG A 98 -1.52 -7.89 -16.60
C ARG A 98 -1.31 -7.49 -15.14
N ILE A 99 -0.41 -8.14 -14.41
CA ILE A 99 -0.06 -7.78 -13.02
C ILE A 99 0.50 -6.36 -12.99
N ARG A 100 1.48 -6.04 -13.84
CA ARG A 100 2.07 -4.70 -13.90
C ARG A 100 1.01 -3.64 -14.20
N ALA A 101 0.15 -3.87 -15.19
CA ALA A 101 -0.95 -2.96 -15.54
C ALA A 101 -1.93 -2.78 -14.37
N LYS A 102 -2.31 -3.86 -13.67
CA LYS A 102 -3.28 -3.83 -12.57
C LYS A 102 -2.87 -2.91 -11.43
N TYR A 103 -1.57 -2.81 -11.12
CA TYR A 103 -1.07 -1.97 -10.03
C TYR A 103 -0.57 -0.58 -10.47
N THR A 104 -0.81 -0.19 -11.74
CA THR A 104 -0.71 1.21 -12.18
C THR A 104 -1.89 2.06 -11.71
N ILE A 105 -3.01 1.42 -11.38
CA ILE A 105 -4.20 2.04 -10.80
C ILE A 105 -4.27 1.74 -9.30
N LYS A 106 -4.96 2.60 -8.54
CA LYS A 106 -5.18 2.37 -7.11
C LYS A 106 -5.91 1.04 -6.91
N ASN A 107 -5.26 0.10 -6.22
CA ASN A 107 -5.82 -1.20 -5.89
C ASN A 107 -5.50 -1.54 -4.42
N THR A 108 -6.55 -1.78 -3.65
CA THR A 108 -6.47 -2.11 -2.21
C THR A 108 -7.09 -3.47 -1.89
N ASN A 109 -7.40 -4.28 -2.91
CA ASN A 109 -8.15 -5.52 -2.74
C ASN A 109 -7.29 -6.73 -3.13
N GLY A 110 -7.31 -7.75 -2.27
CA GLY A 110 -6.63 -9.02 -2.46
C GLY A 110 -5.10 -8.92 -2.41
N TYR A 111 -4.46 -10.07 -2.61
CA TYR A 111 -3.00 -10.16 -2.54
C TYR A 111 -2.32 -9.34 -3.63
N ARG A 112 -1.25 -8.64 -3.23
CA ARG A 112 -0.38 -7.84 -4.10
C ARG A 112 0.54 -8.74 -4.92
N LEU A 113 0.05 -9.29 -6.03
CA LEU A 113 0.83 -10.18 -6.89
C LEU A 113 2.06 -9.51 -7.51
N ASP A 114 2.10 -8.18 -7.56
CA ASP A 114 3.31 -7.43 -7.93
C ASP A 114 4.48 -7.67 -6.96
N ALA A 115 4.23 -8.17 -5.76
CA ALA A 115 5.28 -8.63 -4.84
C ALA A 115 6.17 -9.73 -5.42
N PHE A 116 5.61 -10.64 -6.22
CA PHE A 116 6.39 -11.68 -6.90
C PHE A 116 7.30 -11.11 -7.99
N LEU A 117 6.90 -9.99 -8.61
CA LEU A 117 7.69 -9.33 -9.66
C LEU A 117 8.73 -8.35 -9.10
N ASP A 118 8.50 -7.83 -7.89
CA ASP A 118 9.39 -6.87 -7.22
C ASP A 118 10.41 -7.54 -6.29
N GLY A 119 10.05 -8.67 -5.68
CA GLY A 119 10.90 -9.44 -4.78
C GLY A 119 11.79 -10.44 -5.52
N ALA A 120 13.07 -10.48 -5.16
CA ALA A 120 14.03 -11.47 -5.65
C ALA A 120 14.20 -12.67 -4.71
N THR A 121 13.80 -12.54 -3.44
CA THR A 121 13.96 -13.56 -2.40
C THR A 121 12.63 -13.82 -1.68
N PRO A 122 12.44 -14.99 -1.03
CA PRO A 122 11.22 -15.31 -0.30
C PRO A 122 10.81 -14.24 0.71
N VAL A 123 11.76 -13.69 1.49
CA VAL A 123 11.48 -12.63 2.47
C VAL A 123 11.01 -11.35 1.79
N ARG A 124 11.59 -10.98 0.65
CA ARG A 124 11.18 -9.77 -0.11
C ARG A 124 9.81 -9.93 -0.74
N ILE A 125 9.48 -11.13 -1.22
CA ILE A 125 8.15 -11.46 -1.75
C ILE A 125 7.12 -11.40 -0.61
N LEU A 126 7.39 -12.08 0.52
CA LEU A 126 6.50 -12.05 1.69
C LEU A 126 6.28 -10.65 2.21
N ARG A 127 7.34 -9.83 2.32
CA ARG A 127 7.23 -8.40 2.69
C ARG A 127 6.18 -7.68 1.84
N GLY A 128 6.17 -7.91 0.53
CA GLY A 128 5.17 -7.34 -0.37
C GLY A 128 3.78 -7.94 -0.19
N LEU A 129 3.69 -9.27 -0.05
CA LEU A 129 2.42 -10.00 0.12
C LEU A 129 1.71 -9.70 1.44
N MET A 130 2.45 -9.36 2.51
CA MET A 130 1.86 -8.94 3.78
C MET A 130 1.01 -7.67 3.63
N VAL A 131 1.30 -6.84 2.62
CA VAL A 131 0.49 -5.66 2.30
C VAL A 131 -0.74 -6.09 1.49
N GLY A 132 -1.93 -5.87 2.03
CA GLY A 132 -3.17 -6.37 1.40
C GLY A 132 -3.47 -7.84 1.73
N SER A 133 -2.77 -8.44 2.69
CA SER A 133 -3.01 -9.83 3.14
C SER A 133 -4.30 -10.03 3.94
N GLU A 134 -4.90 -8.97 4.47
CA GLU A 134 -6.04 -9.03 5.38
C GLU A 134 -5.78 -9.95 6.60
N GLY A 135 -4.51 -10.16 6.96
CA GLY A 135 -4.08 -10.97 8.11
C GLY A 135 -4.05 -12.48 7.86
N THR A 136 -4.22 -12.94 6.62
CA THR A 136 -4.29 -14.39 6.31
C THR A 136 -2.95 -15.12 6.40
N PHE A 137 -1.83 -14.41 6.23
CA PHE A 137 -0.49 -15.00 6.27
C PHE A 137 0.14 -15.02 7.66
N GLY A 138 -0.33 -14.20 8.60
CA GLY A 138 0.28 -14.10 9.92
C GLY A 138 0.04 -12.75 10.60
N PHE A 139 0.65 -12.59 11.77
CA PHE A 139 0.53 -11.40 12.59
C PHE A 139 1.67 -10.41 12.32
N ILE A 140 1.35 -9.16 11.98
CA ILE A 140 2.33 -8.08 11.83
C ILE A 140 2.60 -7.47 13.21
N SER A 141 3.81 -7.64 13.75
CA SER A 141 4.21 -7.11 15.06
C SER A 141 4.83 -5.72 14.96
N GLU A 142 5.61 -5.45 13.91
CA GLU A 142 6.29 -4.17 13.69
C GLU A 142 6.23 -3.76 12.21
N VAL A 143 6.18 -2.44 11.98
CA VAL A 143 6.23 -1.83 10.66
C VAL A 143 7.14 -0.61 10.69
N VAL A 144 8.10 -0.55 9.76
CA VAL A 144 8.94 0.62 9.52
C VAL A 144 8.54 1.26 8.18
N PHE A 145 8.29 2.57 8.20
CA PHE A 145 7.91 3.34 7.02
C PHE A 145 8.93 4.42 6.68
N ASP A 146 9.20 4.58 5.39
CA ASP A 146 9.77 5.80 4.84
C ASP A 146 8.75 6.94 4.93
N THR A 147 9.03 7.93 5.77
CA THR A 147 8.13 9.05 6.01
C THR A 147 8.22 10.11 4.90
N LEU A 148 7.09 10.75 4.62
CA LEU A 148 6.96 11.81 3.62
C LEU A 148 7.08 13.19 4.29
N PRO A 149 7.51 14.24 3.54
CA PRO A 149 7.45 15.60 4.04
C PRO A 149 5.99 16.04 4.32
N LEU A 150 5.81 16.83 5.38
CA LEU A 150 4.54 17.47 5.70
C LEU A 150 4.45 18.86 5.08
N ASP A 151 3.48 19.03 4.17
CA ASP A 151 3.17 20.32 3.58
C ASP A 151 2.49 21.23 4.62
N ARG A 152 3.21 22.28 5.06
CA ARG A 152 2.73 23.21 6.10
C ARG A 152 1.67 24.19 5.61
N ARG A 153 1.52 24.33 4.29
CA ARG A 153 0.53 25.20 3.65
C ARG A 153 -0.28 24.39 2.66
N VAL A 154 -1.53 24.12 3.01
CA VAL A 154 -2.50 23.43 2.17
C VAL A 154 -3.68 24.38 1.94
N SER A 155 -4.25 24.34 0.75
CA SER A 155 -5.47 25.09 0.40
C SER A 155 -6.46 24.14 -0.22
N SER A 156 -7.73 24.29 0.14
CA SER A 156 -8.83 23.47 -0.36
C SER A 156 -9.90 24.38 -0.94
N ALA A 157 -10.56 23.93 -2.01
CA ALA A 157 -11.66 24.64 -2.64
C ALA A 157 -12.81 23.68 -2.95
N LEU A 158 -14.04 24.17 -2.82
CA LEU A 158 -15.25 23.47 -3.27
C LEU A 158 -15.75 24.16 -4.54
N LEU A 159 -15.86 23.39 -5.62
CA LEU A 159 -16.25 23.89 -6.94
C LEU A 159 -17.53 23.20 -7.40
N PHE A 160 -18.50 23.99 -7.84
CA PHE A 160 -19.77 23.48 -8.36
C PHE A 160 -19.75 23.44 -9.88
N PHE A 161 -20.23 22.33 -10.42
CA PHE A 161 -20.35 22.10 -11.86
C PHE A 161 -21.81 21.78 -12.21
N PRO A 162 -22.27 22.11 -13.43
CA PRO A 162 -23.65 21.88 -13.83
C PRO A 162 -24.01 20.40 -13.99
N SER A 163 -23.02 19.50 -14.08
CA SER A 163 -23.22 18.06 -14.17
C SER A 163 -22.00 17.29 -13.65
N LEU A 164 -22.22 16.01 -13.32
CA LEU A 164 -21.14 15.09 -12.92
C LEU A 164 -20.08 14.95 -14.01
N THR A 165 -20.50 14.88 -15.28
CA THR A 165 -19.61 14.82 -16.43
C THR A 165 -18.73 16.07 -16.54
N ALA A 166 -19.29 17.25 -16.29
CA ALA A 166 -18.52 18.50 -16.29
C ALA A 166 -17.50 18.55 -15.15
N ALA A 167 -17.86 18.08 -13.95
CA ALA A 167 -16.92 17.94 -12.83
C ALA A 167 -15.79 16.95 -13.16
N ALA A 168 -16.13 15.77 -13.71
CA ALA A 168 -15.15 14.74 -14.08
C ALA A 168 -14.16 15.24 -15.14
N ALA A 169 -14.63 16.02 -16.12
CA ALA A 169 -13.77 16.61 -17.15
C ALA A 169 -12.77 17.66 -16.60
N ALA A 170 -13.01 18.21 -15.41
CA ALA A 170 -12.09 19.16 -14.77
C ALA A 170 -10.98 18.48 -13.96
N VAL A 171 -11.18 17.23 -13.51
CA VAL A 171 -10.22 16.49 -12.66
C VAL A 171 -8.81 16.43 -13.26
N PRO A 172 -8.61 16.07 -14.55
CA PRO A 172 -7.27 16.01 -15.14
C PRO A 172 -6.54 17.36 -15.08
N ARG A 173 -7.25 18.47 -15.26
CA ARG A 173 -6.67 19.82 -15.23
C ARG A 173 -6.16 20.20 -13.84
N PHE A 174 -6.87 19.79 -12.78
CA PHE A 174 -6.40 20.01 -11.41
C PHE A 174 -5.20 19.14 -11.08
N ASN A 175 -5.17 17.89 -11.54
CA ASN A 175 -4.01 17.02 -11.39
C ASN A 175 -2.78 17.60 -12.10
N GLU A 176 -2.94 18.08 -13.34
CA GLU A 176 -1.87 18.76 -14.10
C GLU A 176 -1.39 20.05 -13.41
N ALA A 177 -2.29 20.77 -12.73
CA ALA A 177 -1.96 21.95 -11.94
C ALA A 177 -1.28 21.62 -10.60
N GLY A 178 -1.09 20.34 -10.27
CA GLY A 178 -0.40 19.88 -9.05
C GLY A 178 -1.31 19.72 -7.83
N ALA A 179 -2.63 19.58 -8.02
CA ALA A 179 -3.52 19.22 -6.92
C ALA A 179 -3.10 17.88 -6.29
N ILE A 180 -2.99 17.85 -4.95
CA ILE A 180 -2.56 16.65 -4.21
C ILE A 180 -3.71 15.63 -4.12
N ALA A 181 -4.95 16.10 -4.11
CA ALA A 181 -6.15 15.28 -4.13
C ALA A 181 -7.28 16.03 -4.83
N VAL A 182 -8.11 15.30 -5.57
CA VAL A 182 -9.32 15.81 -6.21
C VAL A 182 -10.42 14.78 -5.98
N GLU A 183 -11.43 15.17 -5.21
CA GLU A 183 -12.60 14.34 -4.91
C GLU A 183 -13.82 14.90 -5.63
N LEU A 184 -14.73 14.00 -6.01
CA LEU A 184 -15.90 14.34 -6.78
C LEU A 184 -17.14 13.80 -6.09
N MET A 185 -18.09 14.70 -5.80
CA MET A 185 -19.34 14.40 -5.12
C MET A 185 -20.50 14.66 -6.08
N ASP A 186 -21.45 13.74 -6.13
CA ASP A 186 -22.66 13.93 -6.92
C ASP A 186 -23.69 14.80 -6.17
N GLY A 187 -24.72 15.27 -6.89
CA GLY A 187 -25.74 16.14 -6.32
C GLY A 187 -26.58 15.47 -5.23
N ASN A 188 -26.71 14.15 -5.24
CA ASN A 188 -27.44 13.41 -4.21
C ASN A 188 -26.64 13.37 -2.89
N THR A 189 -25.34 13.09 -2.96
CA THR A 189 -24.42 13.09 -1.82
C THR A 189 -24.38 14.46 -1.15
N LEU A 190 -24.33 15.54 -1.94
CA LEU A 190 -24.35 16.91 -1.43
C LEU A 190 -25.64 17.28 -0.69
N ARG A 191 -26.80 16.70 -1.08
CA ARG A 191 -28.08 16.94 -0.41
C ARG A 191 -28.29 16.12 0.85
N ALA A 192 -27.61 14.98 0.96
CA ALA A 192 -27.69 14.08 2.10
C ALA A 192 -26.72 14.43 3.24
N SER A 193 -25.81 15.38 3.00
CA SER A 193 -24.80 15.86 3.95
C SER A 193 -25.26 17.07 4.75
#